data_AF-A0A7C4V4X0-F1
#
_entry.id   AF-A0A7C4V4X0-F1
#
_cell.length_a   1.000
_cell.length_b   1.000
_cell.length_c   1.000
_cell.angle_alpha   90.00
_cell.angle_beta   90.00
_cell.angle_gamma   90.00
#
_symmetry.space_group_name_H-M   'P 1'
#
loop_
_entity.id
_entity.type
_entity.pdbx_description
1 polymer ?
#
loop_
_entity_poly.entity_id
_entity_poly.type
_entity_poly.pdbx_seq_one_letter_code
_entity_poly.pdbx_strand_id
1 'polypeptide(L)'
;MQRRLLAFFLAGGLAACGAADTAPAYPTRPGVFATASLPLEDDQLAWITRFALVETGDLHEPADPGVAELRRRGVDVLLYEWMPAGYHYTDGTPDFPFMRWVYANREDLTLNPSGPFPHCTEAGYGWCEDYYYDLALAELRAKRARDVAANLDAAGAAGVFFDWGPGVFIEEDAYAPMRATFARRHPGGDYPAAVGAFYARLRAELPEERLIVSNQGFRNAEHVLPYVDLDMTESYGTGEEYLGRRLYLKGRGWTEVPSTIYYPVSEDFRNGRLRDTLDWLDELDDLAARWAGP
;
A
#
# COMPACT_ATOMS: atom_id res chain seq x y z
N MET A 1 -5.61 -20.28 12.96
CA MET A 1 -6.45 -19.35 12.18
C MET A 1 -5.92 -19.36 10.76
N GLN A 2 -6.65 -19.89 9.77
CA GLN A 2 -6.18 -19.98 8.38
C GLN A 2 -6.14 -18.58 7.77
N ARG A 3 -4.94 -18.07 7.48
CA ARG A 3 -4.73 -16.79 6.79
C ARG A 3 -5.00 -17.02 5.29
N ARG A 4 -5.89 -16.22 4.70
CA ARG A 4 -6.22 -16.28 3.26
C ARG A 4 -5.43 -15.21 2.54
N LEU A 5 -4.59 -15.61 1.58
CA LEU A 5 -4.08 -14.72 0.54
C LEU A 5 -5.27 -14.35 -0.36
N LEU A 6 -5.49 -13.06 -0.63
CA LEU A 6 -6.48 -12.62 -1.61
C LEU A 6 -5.78 -11.91 -2.77
N ALA A 7 -6.00 -12.40 -3.98
CA ALA A 7 -5.64 -11.71 -5.22
C ALA A 7 -6.79 -10.76 -5.63
N PHE A 8 -6.46 -9.53 -6.05
CA PHE A 8 -7.44 -8.51 -6.42
C PHE A 8 -7.20 -7.95 -7.83
N PHE A 9 -8.29 -7.48 -8.44
CA PHE A 9 -8.32 -6.79 -9.72
C PHE A 9 -8.55 -5.29 -9.47
N LEU A 10 -7.61 -4.45 -9.92
CA LEU A 10 -7.88 -3.01 -10.10
C LEU A 10 -8.69 -2.83 -11.38
N ALA A 11 -9.86 -2.22 -11.27
CA ALA A 11 -10.57 -1.70 -12.43
C ALA A 11 -10.11 -0.26 -12.68
N GLY A 12 -8.91 -0.09 -13.23
CA GLY A 12 -8.51 1.16 -13.86
C GLY A 12 -9.37 1.40 -15.11
N GLY A 13 -9.89 2.63 -15.26
CA GLY A 13 -10.84 2.98 -16.32
C GLY A 13 -10.36 2.59 -17.72
N LEU A 14 -11.07 1.67 -18.35
CA LEU A 14 -10.91 1.33 -19.76
C LEU A 14 -11.41 2.50 -20.62
N ALA A 15 -10.49 3.34 -21.11
CA ALA A 15 -10.78 4.31 -22.15
C ALA A 15 -10.93 3.58 -23.51
N ALA A 16 -12.20 3.46 -23.91
CA ALA A 16 -12.74 3.46 -25.27
C ALA A 16 -12.06 2.61 -26.37
N CYS A 17 -12.70 1.48 -26.69
CA CYS A 17 -12.80 0.99 -28.07
C CYS A 17 -14.25 0.58 -28.37
N GLY A 18 -14.94 1.40 -29.17
CA GLY A 18 -16.01 0.98 -30.08
C GLY A 18 -17.37 0.55 -29.49
N ALA A 19 -18.33 1.47 -29.53
CA ALA A 19 -19.74 1.25 -29.85
C ALA A 19 -20.48 0.07 -29.20
N ALA A 20 -21.04 0.31 -28.01
CA ALA A 20 -22.42 -0.03 -27.64
C ALA A 20 -22.82 0.81 -26.41
N ASP A 21 -24.02 1.41 -26.44
CA ASP A 21 -24.69 2.12 -25.34
C ASP A 21 -25.08 1.19 -24.18
N THR A 22 -24.20 0.27 -23.79
CA THR A 22 -24.32 -0.45 -22.53
C THR A 22 -23.46 0.29 -21.54
N ALA A 23 -24.09 1.08 -20.66
CA ALA A 23 -23.45 1.52 -19.42
C ALA A 23 -22.66 0.33 -18.85
N PRO A 24 -21.38 0.50 -18.48
CA PRO A 24 -20.55 -0.61 -18.06
C PRO A 24 -21.29 -1.41 -16.99
N ALA A 25 -21.59 -2.67 -17.30
CA ALA A 25 -22.31 -3.54 -16.38
C ALA A 25 -21.38 -3.85 -15.21
N TYR A 26 -21.53 -3.07 -14.14
CA TYR A 26 -20.72 -3.24 -12.96
C TYR A 26 -20.90 -4.64 -12.35
N PRO A 27 -19.82 -5.30 -11.88
CA PRO A 27 -19.88 -6.67 -11.37
C PRO A 27 -20.98 -6.92 -10.33
N THR A 28 -21.75 -7.99 -10.57
CA THR A 28 -22.74 -8.67 -9.73
C THR A 28 -22.44 -8.90 -8.25
N ARG A 29 -21.21 -9.33 -8.03
CA ARG A 29 -20.83 -10.13 -6.87
C ARG A 29 -20.28 -9.22 -5.77
N PRO A 30 -20.61 -9.48 -4.49
CA PRO A 30 -19.96 -8.79 -3.39
C PRO A 30 -18.43 -8.96 -3.47
N GLY A 31 -17.71 -7.84 -3.38
CA GLY A 31 -16.25 -7.82 -3.34
C GLY A 31 -15.73 -7.73 -1.90
N VAL A 32 -14.45 -8.03 -1.68
CA VAL A 32 -13.84 -7.91 -0.35
C VAL A 32 -13.26 -6.52 -0.14
N PHE A 33 -12.57 -5.97 -1.13
CA PHE A 33 -11.85 -4.70 -1.04
C PHE A 33 -12.02 -3.90 -2.34
N ALA A 34 -12.17 -2.58 -2.23
CA ALA A 34 -12.08 -1.64 -3.33
C ALA A 34 -11.38 -0.35 -2.86
N THR A 35 -10.82 0.41 -3.81
CA THR A 35 -10.35 1.77 -3.59
C THR A 35 -11.35 2.76 -4.18
N ALA A 36 -11.48 3.95 -3.59
CA ALA A 36 -12.37 4.99 -4.07
C ALA A 36 -11.86 6.38 -3.71
N SER A 37 -12.23 7.39 -4.50
CA SER A 37 -12.01 8.80 -4.14
C SER A 37 -13.34 9.44 -3.75
N LEU A 38 -13.35 10.19 -2.65
CA LEU A 38 -14.49 10.98 -2.22
C LEU A 38 -14.45 12.40 -2.83
N PRO A 39 -15.61 13.06 -3.03
CA PRO A 39 -16.96 12.55 -2.81
C PRO A 39 -17.42 11.60 -3.93
N LEU A 40 -18.33 10.67 -3.59
CA LEU A 40 -18.93 9.74 -4.55
C LEU A 40 -20.31 10.21 -5.01
N GLU A 41 -20.57 10.07 -6.31
CA GLU A 41 -21.91 10.20 -6.88
C GLU A 41 -22.80 9.00 -6.48
N ASP A 42 -24.12 9.13 -6.64
CA ASP A 42 -25.09 8.13 -6.17
C ASP A 42 -24.88 6.74 -6.79
N ASP A 43 -24.49 6.67 -8.06
CA ASP A 43 -24.22 5.41 -8.76
C ASP A 43 -22.89 4.79 -8.33
N GLN A 44 -21.86 5.61 -8.11
CA GLN A 44 -20.57 5.19 -7.55
C GLN A 44 -20.75 4.67 -6.12
N LEU A 45 -21.55 5.35 -5.30
CA LEU A 45 -21.91 4.91 -3.96
C LEU A 45 -22.69 3.58 -3.99
N ALA A 46 -23.68 3.46 -4.88
CA ALA A 46 -24.43 2.22 -5.06
C ALA A 46 -23.52 1.04 -5.49
N TRP A 47 -22.50 1.31 -6.28
CA TRP A 47 -21.52 0.30 -6.67
C TRP A 47 -20.55 -0.06 -5.54
N ILE A 48 -19.92 0.93 -4.90
CA ILE A 48 -18.85 0.70 -3.92
C ILE A 48 -19.38 0.02 -2.64
N THR A 49 -20.66 0.22 -2.32
CA THR A 49 -21.33 -0.41 -1.16
C THR A 49 -21.53 -1.92 -1.28
N ARG A 50 -21.09 -2.50 -2.40
CA ARG A 50 -21.07 -3.95 -2.62
C ARG A 50 -19.78 -4.60 -2.09
N PHE A 51 -18.83 -3.79 -1.62
CA PHE A 51 -17.57 -4.25 -1.05
C PHE A 51 -17.63 -4.22 0.48
N ALA A 52 -16.99 -5.20 1.11
CA ALA A 52 -16.90 -5.24 2.58
C ALA A 52 -15.96 -4.15 3.11
N LEU A 53 -14.83 -3.94 2.43
CA LEU A 53 -13.82 -2.93 2.74
C LEU A 53 -13.70 -1.92 1.61
N VAL A 54 -13.58 -0.65 1.95
CA VAL A 54 -13.25 0.42 1.00
C VAL A 54 -12.12 1.26 1.55
N GLU A 55 -11.00 1.30 0.83
CA GLU A 55 -9.96 2.30 1.06
C GLU A 55 -10.34 3.61 0.37
N THR A 56 -10.32 4.71 1.11
CA THR A 56 -10.61 6.03 0.57
C THR A 56 -10.11 7.15 1.48
N GLY A 57 -9.70 8.26 0.88
CA GLY A 57 -9.27 9.46 1.58
C GLY A 57 -7.92 9.30 2.29
N ASP A 58 -7.29 10.42 2.60
CA ASP A 58 -6.04 10.44 3.36
C ASP A 58 -6.32 10.40 4.87
N LEU A 59 -5.49 9.68 5.62
CA LEU A 59 -5.57 9.56 7.07
C LEU A 59 -5.54 10.91 7.79
N HIS A 60 -4.83 11.90 7.25
CA HIS A 60 -4.62 13.21 7.89
C HIS A 60 -5.55 14.30 7.37
N GLU A 61 -6.41 13.97 6.41
CA GLU A 61 -7.42 14.89 5.91
C GLU A 61 -8.62 14.98 6.88
N PRO A 62 -9.36 16.11 6.88
CA PRO A 62 -10.60 16.22 7.61
C PRO A 62 -11.58 15.11 7.24
N ALA A 63 -12.28 14.57 8.22
CA ALA A 63 -13.25 13.49 8.01
C ALA A 63 -14.28 13.84 6.93
N ASP A 64 -14.26 13.12 5.82
CA ASP A 64 -15.22 13.29 4.73
C ASP A 64 -16.58 12.67 5.12
N PRO A 65 -17.71 13.37 4.89
CA PRO A 65 -19.06 12.82 5.15
C PRO A 65 -19.35 11.48 4.44
N GLY A 66 -18.69 11.19 3.33
CA GLY A 66 -18.75 9.94 2.59
C GLY A 66 -18.27 8.73 3.41
N VAL A 67 -17.30 8.92 4.31
CA VAL A 67 -16.85 7.86 5.25
C VAL A 67 -18.02 7.42 6.13
N ALA A 68 -18.73 8.37 6.74
CA ALA A 68 -19.87 8.07 7.58
C ALA A 68 -21.01 7.42 6.79
N GLU A 69 -21.25 7.84 5.55
CA GLU A 69 -22.27 7.25 4.68
C GLU A 69 -21.96 5.80 4.31
N LEU A 70 -20.72 5.49 3.92
CA LEU A 70 -20.27 4.12 3.65
C LEU A 70 -20.46 3.23 4.88
N ARG A 71 -20.06 3.71 6.06
CA ARG A 71 -20.24 2.97 7.32
C ARG A 71 -21.69 2.72 7.68
N ARG A 72 -22.59 3.69 7.47
CA ARG A 72 -24.04 3.50 7.67
C ARG A 72 -24.61 2.38 6.78
N ARG A 73 -23.98 2.11 5.64
CA ARG A 73 -24.34 1.04 4.72
C ARG A 73 -23.64 -0.29 5.02
N GLY A 74 -22.89 -0.37 6.12
CA GLY A 74 -22.20 -1.59 6.55
C GLY A 74 -20.88 -1.85 5.83
N VAL A 75 -20.28 -0.82 5.24
CA VAL A 75 -18.93 -0.89 4.64
C VAL A 75 -17.91 -0.45 5.68
N ASP A 76 -16.85 -1.24 5.86
CA ASP A 76 -15.70 -0.86 6.67
C ASP A 76 -14.77 0.03 5.83
N VAL A 77 -14.48 1.22 6.33
CA VAL A 77 -13.66 2.21 5.61
C VAL A 77 -12.23 2.20 6.13
N LEU A 78 -11.27 2.12 5.22
CA LEU A 78 -9.84 2.27 5.51
C LEU A 78 -9.37 3.63 5.01
N LEU A 79 -8.55 4.33 5.79
CA LEU A 79 -7.90 5.56 5.33
C LEU A 79 -6.50 5.27 4.81
N TYR A 80 -6.11 5.94 3.75
CA TYR A 80 -4.79 5.84 3.15
C TYR A 80 -3.72 6.49 4.03
N GLU A 81 -2.58 5.81 4.18
CA GLU A 81 -1.38 6.36 4.80
C GLU A 81 -0.16 5.92 4.00
N TRP A 82 0.60 6.89 3.50
CA TRP A 82 1.88 6.59 2.87
C TRP A 82 2.91 6.25 3.94
N MET A 83 3.35 4.98 3.99
CA MET A 83 4.17 4.48 5.09
C MET A 83 5.59 5.07 5.17
N PRO A 84 6.37 5.22 4.08
CA PRO A 84 7.82 5.43 4.20
C PRO A 84 8.20 6.84 4.62
N ALA A 85 7.34 7.82 4.38
CA ALA A 85 7.62 9.24 4.52
C ALA A 85 6.32 10.05 4.71
N GLY A 86 6.47 11.36 4.91
CA GLY A 86 5.35 12.31 4.80
C GLY A 86 5.81 13.60 4.13
N TYR A 87 4.83 14.34 3.59
CA TYR A 87 5.10 15.59 2.88
C TYR A 87 5.15 16.78 3.84
N HIS A 88 6.18 17.60 3.66
CA HIS A 88 6.17 19.00 4.06
C HIS A 88 5.74 19.84 2.86
N TYR A 89 4.72 20.69 3.03
CA TYR A 89 4.23 21.57 1.97
C TYR A 89 5.05 22.86 1.87
N THR A 90 5.61 23.13 0.69
CA THR A 90 6.45 24.31 0.43
C THR A 90 5.71 25.47 -0.23
N ASP A 91 4.45 25.26 -0.62
CA ASP A 91 3.60 26.25 -1.30
C ASP A 91 2.79 27.15 -0.36
N GLY A 92 2.98 26.99 0.95
CA GLY A 92 2.27 27.73 1.99
C GLY A 92 1.03 27.00 2.54
N THR A 93 0.67 25.84 1.99
CA THR A 93 -0.31 24.94 2.61
C THR A 93 0.21 24.51 3.98
N PRO A 94 -0.62 24.53 5.04
CA PRO A 94 -0.17 24.13 6.37
C PRO A 94 -0.05 22.61 6.48
N ASP A 95 1.11 22.11 6.91
CA ASP A 95 1.26 20.70 7.29
C ASP A 95 0.29 20.32 8.42
N PHE A 96 -0.14 19.06 8.43
CA PHE A 96 -0.89 18.49 9.55
C PHE A 96 -0.02 18.37 10.82
N PRO A 97 -0.62 18.27 12.02
CA PRO A 97 0.12 18.38 13.29
C PRO A 97 1.31 17.44 13.45
N PHE A 98 1.20 16.19 13.00
CA PHE A 98 2.31 15.25 13.05
C PHE A 98 3.45 15.65 12.13
N MET A 99 3.18 16.01 10.87
CA MET A 99 4.23 16.46 9.97
C MET A 99 4.88 17.79 10.37
N ARG A 100 4.14 18.73 10.98
CA ARG A 100 4.78 19.91 11.59
C ARG A 100 5.82 19.53 12.65
N TRP A 101 5.51 18.54 13.48
CA TRP A 101 6.45 18.04 14.49
C TRP A 101 7.64 17.31 13.85
N VAL A 102 7.40 16.47 12.84
CA VAL A 102 8.48 15.81 12.09
C VAL A 102 9.41 16.86 11.48
N TYR A 103 8.86 17.83 10.74
CA TYR A 103 9.63 18.86 10.04
C TYR A 103 10.45 19.72 11.01
N ALA A 104 9.88 20.11 12.15
CA ALA A 104 10.58 20.88 13.19
C ALA A 104 11.77 20.12 13.81
N ASN A 105 11.76 18.79 13.77
CA ASN A 105 12.79 17.92 14.34
C ASN A 105 13.45 17.03 13.27
N ARG A 106 13.38 17.43 11.99
CA ARG A 106 13.73 16.57 10.85
C ARG A 106 15.17 16.06 10.89
N GLU A 107 16.09 16.87 11.42
CA GLU A 107 17.50 16.51 11.59
C GLU A 107 17.69 15.21 12.39
N ASP A 108 16.83 14.98 13.38
CA ASP A 108 16.88 13.79 14.22
C ASP A 108 15.91 12.71 13.71
N LEU A 109 14.70 13.09 13.27
CA LEU A 109 13.61 12.16 13.00
C LEU A 109 13.58 11.58 11.58
N THR A 110 14.32 12.15 10.64
CA THR A 110 14.24 11.79 9.22
C THR A 110 15.58 11.35 8.66
N LEU A 111 15.57 10.48 7.66
CA LEU A 111 16.77 9.95 7.01
C LEU A 111 17.36 10.90 5.96
N ASN A 112 16.58 11.90 5.53
CA ASN A 112 16.92 12.89 4.50
C ASN A 112 16.57 14.33 4.94
N PRO A 113 17.10 14.82 6.07
CA PRO A 113 16.69 16.11 6.65
C PRO A 113 16.97 17.33 5.75
N SER A 114 17.91 17.18 4.81
CA SER A 114 18.29 18.19 3.82
C SER A 114 18.11 17.67 2.38
N GLY A 115 17.24 16.68 2.19
CA GLY A 115 17.08 15.96 0.93
C GLY A 115 18.09 14.81 0.73
N PRO A 116 18.05 14.14 -0.43
CA PRO A 116 17.14 14.40 -1.55
C PRO A 116 15.67 14.10 -1.22
N PHE A 117 14.76 14.63 -2.03
CA PHE A 117 13.29 14.45 -1.95
C PHE A 117 12.81 13.65 -3.18
N PRO A 118 13.14 12.35 -3.23
CA PRO A 118 13.04 11.56 -4.45
C PRO A 118 11.61 11.48 -4.98
N HIS A 119 10.60 11.26 -4.13
CA HIS A 119 9.23 11.10 -4.59
C HIS A 119 8.68 12.42 -5.15
N CYS A 120 8.84 13.54 -4.41
CA CYS A 120 8.42 14.85 -4.91
C CYS A 120 9.17 15.22 -6.21
N THR A 121 10.46 14.89 -6.32
CA THR A 121 11.26 15.17 -7.53
C THR A 121 10.81 14.34 -8.74
N GLU A 122 10.65 13.03 -8.57
CA GLU A 122 10.27 12.11 -9.64
C GLU A 122 8.87 12.41 -10.17
N ALA A 123 7.93 12.70 -9.27
CA ALA A 123 6.57 13.07 -9.63
C ALA A 123 6.44 14.51 -10.18
N GLY A 124 7.52 15.30 -10.15
CA GLY A 124 7.53 16.69 -10.62
C GLY A 124 6.75 17.65 -9.72
N TYR A 125 6.62 17.32 -8.43
CA TYR A 125 5.88 18.12 -7.45
C TYR A 125 6.74 19.29 -6.95
N GLY A 126 6.41 20.50 -7.41
CA GLY A 126 7.04 21.73 -6.92
C GLY A 126 6.49 22.26 -5.59
N TRP A 127 5.56 21.52 -4.98
CA TRP A 127 4.80 21.94 -3.78
C TRP A 127 5.16 21.16 -2.52
N CYS A 128 6.08 20.18 -2.60
CA CYS A 128 6.45 19.35 -1.45
C CYS A 128 7.94 19.01 -1.34
N GLU A 129 8.29 18.63 -0.11
CA GLU A 129 9.50 17.88 0.24
C GLU A 129 9.06 16.59 0.99
N ASP A 130 9.44 15.40 0.50
CA ASP A 130 9.14 14.12 1.14
C ASP A 130 10.22 13.72 2.15
N TYR A 131 9.83 13.58 3.42
CA TYR A 131 10.72 13.26 4.53
C TYR A 131 10.56 11.82 5.01
N TYR A 132 11.59 11.00 4.78
CA TYR A 132 11.59 9.57 5.14
C TYR A 132 11.90 9.37 6.61
N TYR A 133 11.06 8.60 7.28
CA TYR A 133 11.12 8.41 8.72
C TYR A 133 12.29 7.52 9.14
N ASP A 134 13.02 7.95 10.17
CA ASP A 134 13.97 7.10 10.89
C ASP A 134 13.21 6.20 11.88
N LEU A 135 12.60 5.13 11.36
CA LEU A 135 11.78 4.24 12.15
C LEU A 135 12.57 3.43 13.19
N ALA A 136 13.90 3.53 13.28
CA ALA A 136 14.65 2.96 14.42
C ALA A 136 14.44 3.75 15.73
N LEU A 137 13.92 4.97 15.66
CA LEU A 137 13.63 5.80 16.82
C LEU A 137 12.29 5.42 17.48
N ALA A 138 12.35 4.97 18.74
CA ALA A 138 11.17 4.54 19.49
C ALA A 138 10.14 5.67 19.70
N GLU A 139 10.61 6.91 19.89
CA GLU A 139 9.73 8.08 20.05
C GLU A 139 8.91 8.35 18.79
N LEU A 140 9.56 8.32 17.61
CA LEU A 140 8.89 8.50 16.33
C LEU A 140 7.82 7.43 16.11
N ARG A 141 8.15 6.16 16.32
CA ARG A 141 7.20 5.05 16.20
C ARG A 141 5.99 5.23 17.12
N ALA A 142 6.23 5.56 18.40
CA ALA A 142 5.16 5.75 19.38
C ALA A 142 4.29 6.97 19.07
N LYS A 143 4.88 8.08 18.61
CA LYS A 143 4.11 9.26 18.25
C LYS A 143 3.28 9.04 16.98
N ARG A 144 3.87 8.41 15.96
CA ARG A 144 3.15 8.08 14.72
C ARG A 144 2.00 7.11 14.97
N ALA A 145 2.22 6.04 15.75
CA ALA A 145 1.16 5.08 16.05
C ALA A 145 -0.05 5.72 16.76
N ARG A 146 0.20 6.64 17.69
CA ARG A 146 -0.87 7.40 18.36
C ARG A 146 -1.55 8.39 17.43
N ASP A 147 -0.81 9.01 16.53
CA ASP A 147 -1.36 9.92 15.51
C ASP A 147 -2.32 9.17 14.58
N VAL A 148 -1.90 8.00 14.07
CA VAL A 148 -2.76 7.09 13.29
C VAL A 148 -4.02 6.73 14.07
N ALA A 149 -3.89 6.24 15.31
CA ALA A 149 -5.05 5.88 16.13
C ALA A 149 -6.02 7.06 16.34
N ALA A 150 -5.50 8.26 16.63
CA ALA A 150 -6.31 9.45 16.85
C ALA A 150 -7.07 9.89 15.59
N ASN A 151 -6.43 9.87 14.42
CA ASN A 151 -7.07 10.22 13.15
C ASN A 151 -8.13 9.19 12.75
N LEU A 152 -7.82 7.92 12.96
CA LEU A 152 -8.75 6.82 12.79
C LEU A 152 -9.99 6.94 13.70
N ASP A 153 -9.84 7.39 14.95
CA ASP A 153 -10.94 7.71 15.86
C ASP A 153 -11.74 8.94 15.40
N ALA A 154 -11.04 10.01 15.02
CA ALA A 154 -11.66 11.27 14.58
C ALA A 154 -12.52 11.09 13.32
N ALA A 155 -12.05 10.31 12.35
CA ALA A 155 -12.79 9.98 11.14
C ALA A 155 -13.87 8.91 11.36
N GLY A 156 -13.80 8.18 12.48
CA GLY A 156 -14.58 6.98 12.67
C GLY A 156 -14.34 5.99 11.54
N ALA A 157 -13.10 5.75 11.12
CA ALA A 157 -12.77 4.72 10.13
C ALA A 157 -12.81 3.31 10.78
N ALA A 158 -12.73 2.25 9.98
CA ALA A 158 -12.54 0.88 10.48
C ALA A 158 -11.05 0.51 10.59
N GLY A 159 -10.18 1.17 9.83
CA GLY A 159 -8.75 0.87 9.83
C GLY A 159 -7.92 1.78 8.95
N VAL A 160 -6.66 1.41 8.77
CA VAL A 160 -5.69 2.12 7.94
C VAL A 160 -5.14 1.19 6.86
N PHE A 161 -4.94 1.76 5.68
CA PHE A 161 -4.25 1.13 4.56
C PHE A 161 -2.87 1.78 4.38
N PHE A 162 -1.81 0.99 4.50
CA PHE A 162 -0.44 1.46 4.36
C PHE A 162 0.11 1.17 2.96
N ASP A 163 0.27 2.22 2.17
CA ASP A 163 1.03 2.12 0.93
C ASP A 163 2.53 2.12 1.20
N TRP A 164 3.30 1.38 0.39
CA TRP A 164 4.73 1.12 0.60
C TRP A 164 5.03 0.54 2.01
N GLY A 165 4.04 -0.17 2.58
CA GLY A 165 4.04 -0.75 3.92
C GLY A 165 5.24 -1.62 4.34
N PRO A 166 5.96 -2.32 3.44
CA PRO A 166 7.12 -3.13 3.82
C PRO A 166 8.33 -2.31 4.27
N GLY A 167 8.43 -1.06 3.81
CA GLY A 167 9.60 -0.22 4.06
C GLY A 167 10.87 -0.67 3.34
N VAL A 168 10.75 -1.55 2.35
CA VAL A 168 11.89 -2.07 1.57
C VAL A 168 12.41 -1.08 0.52
N PHE A 169 11.75 0.07 0.34
CA PHE A 169 12.20 1.17 -0.52
C PHE A 169 13.66 1.55 -0.26
N ILE A 170 14.11 1.44 0.99
CA ILE A 170 15.46 1.83 1.39
C ILE A 170 16.54 1.00 0.68
N GLU A 171 16.18 -0.14 0.10
CA GLU A 171 17.08 -0.99 -0.69
C GLU A 171 17.23 -0.54 -2.14
N GLU A 172 16.30 0.27 -2.66
CA GLU A 172 16.35 0.79 -4.02
C GLU A 172 17.44 1.88 -4.17
N ASP A 173 17.94 2.07 -5.39
CA ASP A 173 19.08 2.94 -5.66
C ASP A 173 18.77 4.42 -5.44
N ALA A 174 17.55 4.85 -5.75
CA ALA A 174 17.08 6.22 -5.53
C ALA A 174 17.14 6.64 -4.03
N TYR A 175 17.10 5.65 -3.13
CA TYR A 175 17.09 5.84 -1.68
C TYR A 175 18.44 5.52 -1.01
N ALA A 176 19.51 5.36 -1.80
CA ALA A 176 20.86 5.16 -1.28
C ALA A 176 21.28 6.22 -0.23
N PRO A 177 20.92 7.52 -0.33
CA PRO A 177 21.21 8.50 0.72
C PRO A 177 20.51 8.20 2.05
N MET A 178 19.25 7.77 2.03
CA MET A 178 18.48 7.38 3.23
C MET A 178 19.12 6.15 3.87
N ARG A 179 19.46 5.15 3.05
CA ARG A 179 20.20 3.94 3.48
C ARG A 179 21.52 4.28 4.15
N ALA A 180 22.29 5.21 3.57
CA ALA A 180 23.57 5.66 4.13
C ALA A 180 23.39 6.41 5.45
N THR A 181 22.36 7.26 5.57
CA THR A 181 22.02 7.93 6.84
C THR A 181 21.61 6.93 7.91
N PHE A 182 20.75 5.96 7.57
CA PHE A 182 20.33 4.92 8.51
C PHE A 182 21.53 4.10 9.02
N ALA A 183 22.37 3.59 8.12
CA ALA A 183 23.55 2.81 8.50
C ALA A 183 24.56 3.60 9.35
N ARG A 184 24.67 4.92 9.11
CA ARG A 184 25.51 5.81 9.92
C ARG A 184 24.96 6.03 11.32
N ARG A 185 23.65 6.21 11.46
CA ARG A 185 22.99 6.50 12.76
C ARG A 185 22.77 5.24 13.59
N HIS A 186 22.53 4.11 12.93
CA HIS A 186 22.23 2.82 13.56
C HIS A 186 23.18 1.74 13.03
N PRO A 187 24.46 1.75 13.41
CA PRO A 187 25.42 0.75 12.94
C PRO A 187 24.96 -0.68 13.29
N GLY A 188 24.79 -1.52 12.27
CA GLY A 188 24.27 -2.89 12.43
C GLY A 188 22.76 -2.98 12.64
N GLY A 189 22.04 -1.86 12.55
CA GLY A 189 20.59 -1.83 12.56
C GLY A 189 19.99 -2.39 11.26
N ASP A 190 18.76 -2.87 11.36
CA ASP A 190 17.97 -3.42 10.26
C ASP A 190 16.70 -2.58 10.09
N TYR A 191 16.58 -1.87 8.97
CA TYR A 191 15.46 -0.96 8.71
C TYR A 191 14.13 -1.71 8.55
N PRO A 192 14.04 -2.78 7.74
CA PRO A 192 12.91 -3.72 7.76
C PRO A 192 12.44 -4.14 9.17
N ALA A 193 13.35 -4.45 10.09
CA ALA A 193 12.98 -4.78 11.47
C ALA A 193 12.44 -3.56 12.25
N ALA A 194 12.98 -2.36 11.99
CA ALA A 194 12.48 -1.11 12.56
C ALA A 194 11.06 -0.77 12.08
N VAL A 195 10.75 -1.07 10.82
CA VAL A 195 9.39 -1.00 10.25
C VAL A 195 8.47 -1.98 10.99
N GLY A 196 8.88 -3.23 11.21
CA GLY A 196 8.11 -4.18 12.00
C GLY A 196 7.84 -3.71 13.43
N ALA A 197 8.83 -3.06 14.07
CA ALA A 197 8.65 -2.48 15.39
C ALA A 197 7.62 -1.32 15.40
N PHE A 198 7.42 -0.63 14.27
CA PHE A 198 6.34 0.36 14.13
C PHE A 198 4.98 -0.33 14.04
N TYR A 199 4.83 -1.35 13.20
CA TYR A 199 3.59 -2.14 13.11
C TYR A 199 3.21 -2.81 14.44
N ALA A 200 4.20 -3.37 15.15
CA ALA A 200 4.01 -3.91 16.49
C ALA A 200 3.48 -2.86 17.47
N ARG A 201 4.05 -1.63 17.42
CA ARG A 201 3.58 -0.52 18.25
C ARG A 201 2.18 -0.09 17.86
N LEU A 202 1.89 0.04 16.56
CA LEU A 202 0.58 0.41 16.07
C LEU A 202 -0.50 -0.59 16.50
N ARG A 203 -0.24 -1.89 16.35
CA ARG A 203 -1.17 -2.93 16.81
C ARG A 203 -1.44 -2.85 18.31
N ALA A 204 -0.47 -2.43 19.12
CA ALA A 204 -0.66 -2.24 20.55
C ALA A 204 -1.44 -0.96 20.92
N GLU A 205 -1.47 0.05 20.05
CA GLU A 205 -2.25 1.28 20.24
C GLU A 205 -3.71 1.11 19.77
N LEU A 206 -3.95 0.22 18.81
CA LEU A 206 -5.26 -0.01 18.22
C LEU A 206 -6.02 -1.13 18.94
N PRO A 207 -7.35 -1.01 19.12
CA PRO A 207 -8.19 -2.13 19.54
C PRO A 207 -8.19 -3.25 18.48
N GLU A 208 -8.51 -4.48 18.89
CA GLU A 208 -8.41 -5.69 18.04
C GLU A 208 -9.27 -5.59 16.77
N GLU A 209 -10.38 -4.86 16.84
CA GLU A 209 -11.32 -4.67 15.73
C GLU A 209 -10.85 -3.68 14.67
N ARG A 210 -9.79 -2.89 14.95
CA ARG A 210 -9.23 -1.96 13.97
C ARG A 210 -8.34 -2.70 12.98
N LEU A 211 -8.63 -2.48 11.70
CA LEU A 211 -7.90 -3.12 10.62
C LEU A 211 -6.59 -2.39 10.34
N ILE A 212 -5.53 -3.16 10.16
CA ILE A 212 -4.26 -2.72 9.58
C ILE A 212 -4.10 -3.49 8.27
N VAL A 213 -4.13 -2.78 7.16
CA VAL A 213 -3.93 -3.34 5.82
C VAL A 213 -2.62 -2.82 5.25
N SER A 214 -1.81 -3.70 4.66
CA SER A 214 -0.57 -3.31 3.96
C SER A 214 -0.70 -3.47 2.45
N ASN A 215 0.03 -2.65 1.69
CA ASN A 215 0.36 -2.92 0.31
C ASN A 215 1.71 -3.64 0.23
N GLN A 216 1.74 -4.85 -0.29
CA GLN A 216 2.90 -5.71 -0.54
C GLN A 216 3.73 -6.07 0.71
N GLY A 217 3.11 -6.09 1.89
CA GLY A 217 3.67 -6.49 3.19
C GLY A 217 4.50 -7.78 3.15
N PHE A 218 4.16 -8.71 2.28
CA PHE A 218 4.92 -9.94 2.04
C PHE A 218 6.40 -9.74 1.68
N ARG A 219 6.80 -8.58 1.14
CA ARG A 219 8.21 -8.26 0.88
C ARG A 219 9.05 -8.09 2.15
N ASN A 220 8.38 -7.84 3.28
CA ASN A 220 8.97 -7.83 4.62
C ASN A 220 8.15 -8.75 5.55
N ALA A 221 7.94 -9.99 5.10
CA ALA A 221 6.98 -10.91 5.69
C ALA A 221 7.20 -11.19 7.18
N GLU A 222 8.46 -11.36 7.61
CA GLU A 222 8.79 -11.68 8.99
C GLU A 222 8.43 -10.55 9.96
N HIS A 223 8.55 -9.30 9.51
CA HIS A 223 8.40 -8.13 10.38
C HIS A 223 7.04 -7.43 10.25
N VAL A 224 6.38 -7.50 9.10
CA VAL A 224 5.10 -6.79 8.85
C VAL A 224 3.89 -7.72 9.00
N LEU A 225 3.90 -8.89 8.37
CA LEU A 225 2.74 -9.80 8.35
C LEU A 225 2.27 -10.36 9.71
N PRO A 226 3.06 -10.34 10.80
CA PRO A 226 2.52 -10.68 12.11
C PRO A 226 1.48 -9.68 12.64
N TYR A 227 1.46 -8.45 12.12
CA TYR A 227 0.71 -7.33 12.71
C TYR A 227 -0.42 -6.78 11.83
N VAL A 228 -0.45 -7.17 10.55
CA VAL A 228 -1.49 -6.76 9.59
C VAL A 228 -2.60 -7.81 9.50
N ASP A 229 -3.82 -7.37 9.22
CA ASP A 229 -5.00 -8.22 9.06
C ASP A 229 -5.15 -8.71 7.63
N LEU A 230 -4.82 -7.83 6.68
CA LEU A 230 -4.84 -8.09 5.24
C LEU A 230 -3.56 -7.54 4.61
N ASP A 231 -3.09 -8.24 3.58
CA ASP A 231 -2.03 -7.76 2.70
C ASP A 231 -2.56 -7.72 1.27
N MET A 232 -2.50 -6.56 0.65
CA MET A 232 -2.91 -6.30 -0.71
C MET A 232 -1.67 -6.26 -1.61
N THR A 233 -1.80 -6.52 -2.91
CA THR A 233 -0.69 -6.38 -3.85
C THR A 233 -1.13 -5.69 -5.13
N GLU A 234 -0.36 -4.69 -5.54
CA GLU A 234 -0.50 -4.00 -6.82
C GLU A 234 0.72 -4.28 -7.68
N SER A 235 0.64 -4.91 -8.85
CA SER A 235 -0.51 -5.57 -9.45
C SER A 235 -0.20 -7.04 -9.72
N TYR A 236 -1.14 -7.94 -9.48
CA TYR A 236 -0.90 -9.38 -9.56
C TYR A 236 -1.12 -9.99 -10.97
N GLY A 237 -2.00 -9.39 -11.78
CA GLY A 237 -2.35 -9.91 -13.10
C GLY A 237 -2.33 -8.89 -14.25
N THR A 238 -2.51 -7.61 -13.95
CA THR A 238 -2.58 -6.53 -14.94
C THR A 238 -1.88 -5.29 -14.39
N GLY A 239 -0.91 -4.74 -15.11
CA GLY A 239 -0.28 -3.46 -14.78
C GLY A 239 -0.69 -2.38 -15.77
N GLU A 240 -0.34 -1.13 -15.48
CA GLU A 240 -0.52 -0.01 -16.42
C GLU A 240 0.33 -0.18 -17.69
N GLU A 241 1.43 -0.92 -17.58
CA GLU A 241 2.32 -1.28 -18.69
C GLU A 241 2.41 -2.80 -18.86
N TYR A 242 2.44 -3.26 -20.13
CA TYR A 242 2.73 -4.67 -20.43
C TYR A 242 4.23 -4.92 -20.36
N LEU A 243 4.69 -5.67 -19.35
CA LEU A 243 6.11 -5.99 -19.16
C LEU A 243 6.40 -7.46 -19.43
N GLY A 244 5.76 -8.06 -20.44
CA GLY A 244 5.96 -9.46 -20.79
C GLY A 244 7.44 -9.85 -20.83
N ARG A 245 7.80 -10.91 -20.10
CA ARG A 245 9.16 -11.48 -20.14
C ARG A 245 9.14 -12.84 -20.81
N ARG A 246 10.09 -13.09 -21.72
CA ARG A 246 10.31 -14.41 -22.30
C ARG A 246 11.18 -15.26 -21.39
N LEU A 247 10.61 -16.34 -20.88
CA LEU A 247 11.29 -17.28 -19.98
C LEU A 247 11.30 -18.67 -20.59
N TYR A 248 12.36 -19.42 -20.31
CA TYR A 248 12.37 -20.84 -20.62
C TYR A 248 11.74 -21.61 -19.45
N LEU A 249 10.52 -22.10 -19.65
CA LEU A 249 9.79 -22.89 -18.68
C LEU A 249 9.98 -24.37 -19.00
N LYS A 250 10.51 -25.14 -18.04
CA LYS A 250 10.72 -26.58 -18.21
C LYS A 250 9.39 -27.26 -18.51
N GLY A 251 9.28 -27.91 -19.67
CA GLY A 251 8.06 -28.58 -20.14
C GLY A 251 7.11 -27.71 -20.98
N ARG A 252 7.30 -26.38 -21.02
CA ARG A 252 6.52 -25.46 -21.88
C ARG A 252 7.38 -24.74 -22.93
N GLY A 253 8.71 -24.81 -22.82
CA GLY A 253 9.64 -24.17 -23.74
C GLY A 253 9.79 -22.67 -23.46
N TRP A 254 10.12 -21.90 -24.49
CA TRP A 254 10.13 -20.44 -24.39
C TRP A 254 8.70 -19.91 -24.33
N THR A 255 8.32 -19.37 -23.18
CA THR A 255 6.97 -18.85 -22.92
C THR A 255 7.07 -17.37 -22.57
N GLU A 256 6.19 -16.57 -23.17
CA GLU A 256 5.99 -15.18 -22.76
C GLU A 256 5.07 -15.17 -21.54
N VAL A 257 5.60 -14.70 -20.41
CA VAL A 257 4.85 -14.56 -19.17
C VAL A 257 4.50 -13.08 -19.04
N PRO A 258 3.21 -12.70 -19.03
CA PRO A 258 2.80 -11.34 -18.68
C PRO A 258 3.37 -11.02 -17.30
N SER A 259 4.23 -10.00 -17.24
CA SER A 259 4.72 -9.46 -15.98
C SER A 259 4.05 -8.12 -15.78
N THR A 260 3.66 -7.85 -14.55
CA THR A 260 3.51 -6.48 -14.07
C THR A 260 4.88 -6.00 -13.57
N ILE A 261 5.04 -4.70 -13.31
CA ILE A 261 6.26 -4.14 -12.66
C ILE A 261 6.55 -4.81 -11.30
N TYR A 262 5.57 -5.55 -10.76
CA TYR A 262 5.58 -6.03 -9.38
C TYR A 262 5.50 -7.56 -9.25
N TYR A 263 5.72 -8.31 -10.34
CA TYR A 263 5.87 -9.77 -10.28
C TYR A 263 7.32 -10.24 -10.47
N PRO A 264 7.81 -11.21 -9.69
CA PRO A 264 9.23 -11.56 -9.68
C PRO A 264 9.60 -12.34 -10.92
N VAL A 265 10.46 -11.74 -11.74
CA VAL A 265 11.32 -12.53 -12.61
C VAL A 265 12.77 -12.16 -12.32
N SER A 266 13.15 -12.31 -11.05
CA SER A 266 14.56 -12.36 -10.68
C SER A 266 14.81 -13.51 -9.71
N GLU A 267 16.05 -13.97 -9.64
CA GLU A 267 16.53 -14.80 -8.53
C GLU A 267 16.89 -13.95 -7.31
N ASP A 268 16.40 -12.72 -7.25
CA ASP A 268 16.67 -11.79 -6.17
C ASP A 268 15.61 -11.97 -5.08
N PHE A 269 16.05 -12.19 -3.84
CA PHE A 269 15.16 -12.23 -2.69
C PHE A 269 14.35 -10.93 -2.52
N ARG A 270 14.79 -9.83 -3.14
CA ARG A 270 14.18 -8.48 -3.06
C ARG A 270 12.92 -8.30 -3.90
N ASN A 271 12.82 -8.99 -5.03
CA ASN A 271 11.68 -8.85 -5.95
C ASN A 271 10.78 -10.09 -5.97
N GLY A 272 11.13 -11.12 -5.18
CA GLY A 272 10.54 -12.45 -5.12
C GLY A 272 11.35 -13.46 -5.95
N ARG A 273 11.25 -14.74 -5.62
CA ARG A 273 12.01 -15.78 -6.33
C ARG A 273 11.22 -16.25 -7.54
N LEU A 274 11.91 -16.67 -8.61
CA LEU A 274 11.30 -17.39 -9.73
C LEU A 274 10.41 -18.56 -9.27
N ARG A 275 10.73 -19.20 -8.14
CA ARG A 275 9.91 -20.25 -7.56
C ARG A 275 8.53 -19.76 -7.10
N ASP A 276 8.45 -18.57 -6.50
CA ASP A 276 7.17 -18.01 -6.04
C ASP A 276 6.27 -17.70 -7.25
N THR A 277 6.89 -17.28 -8.36
CA THR A 277 6.25 -17.12 -9.67
C THR A 277 5.72 -18.42 -10.24
N LEU A 278 6.51 -19.50 -10.16
CA LEU A 278 6.07 -20.81 -10.62
C LEU A 278 4.94 -21.37 -9.76
N ASP A 279 5.04 -21.23 -8.44
CA ASP A 279 4.02 -21.71 -7.50
C ASP A 279 2.67 -21.00 -7.73
N TRP A 280 2.67 -19.69 -8.02
CA TRP A 280 1.45 -18.96 -8.39
C TRP A 280 0.90 -19.32 -9.76
N LEU A 281 1.76 -19.51 -10.77
CA LEU A 281 1.30 -19.95 -12.09
C LEU A 281 0.63 -21.34 -12.00
N ASP A 282 1.17 -22.23 -11.18
CA ASP A 282 0.55 -23.52 -10.88
C ASP A 282 -0.81 -23.33 -10.18
N GLU A 283 -0.93 -22.39 -9.24
CA GLU A 283 -2.21 -22.08 -8.58
C GLU A 283 -3.25 -21.47 -9.55
N LEU A 284 -2.82 -20.63 -10.49
CA LEU A 284 -3.68 -20.08 -11.54
C LEU A 284 -4.15 -21.15 -12.52
N ASP A 285 -3.27 -22.06 -12.92
CA ASP A 285 -3.65 -23.18 -13.79
C ASP A 285 -4.65 -24.11 -13.08
N ASP A 286 -4.44 -24.36 -11.79
CA ASP A 286 -5.37 -25.10 -10.93
C ASP A 286 -6.74 -24.39 -10.82
N LEU A 287 -6.74 -23.08 -10.61
CA LEU A 287 -7.96 -22.27 -10.58
C LEU A 287 -8.67 -22.29 -11.94
N ALA A 288 -7.94 -22.11 -13.04
CA ALA A 288 -8.48 -22.18 -14.39
C ALA A 288 -9.12 -23.55 -14.66
N ALA A 289 -8.45 -24.65 -14.28
CA ALA A 289 -8.99 -26.01 -14.42
C ALA A 289 -10.27 -26.22 -13.59
N ARG A 290 -10.36 -25.63 -12.39
CA ARG A 290 -11.55 -25.71 -11.53
C ARG A 290 -12.72 -24.86 -12.06
N TRP A 291 -12.43 -23.77 -12.76
CA TRP A 291 -13.43 -22.79 -13.23
C TRP A 291 -13.79 -22.92 -14.70
N ALA A 292 -13.03 -23.68 -15.48
CA ALA A 292 -13.35 -24.00 -16.87
C ALA A 292 -14.71 -24.72 -17.02
N GLY A 293 -15.28 -25.24 -15.92
CA GLY A 293 -16.48 -26.07 -15.95
C GLY A 293 -16.23 -27.38 -16.74
N PRO A 294 -17.17 -28.32 -16.70
CA PRO A 294 -17.16 -29.45 -17.63
C PRO A 294 -17.36 -29.00 -19.09
#